data_AF-A0A662D1S0-F1
#
_entry.id   AF-A0A662D1S0-F1
#
_cell.length_a   1.000
_cell.length_b   1.000
_cell.length_c   1.000
_cell.angle_alpha   90.00
_cell.angle_beta   90.00
_cell.angle_gamma   90.00
#
_symmetry.space_group_name_H-M   'P 1'
#
loop_
_entity.id
_entity.type
_entity.pdbx_description
1 polymer ?
#
loop_
_entity_poly.entity_id
_entity_poly.type
_entity_poly.pdbx_seq_one_letter_code
_entity_poly.pdbx_strand_id
1 'polypeptide(L)' 'IYQLLLLYKKGKDIFNLSEEEMREILRFANASGALTATKKGVIPSLPTRKQIEQFLHNSTDKPAGNEIN' A
#
# COMPACT_ATOMS: atom_id res chain seq x y z
N ILE A 1 5.73 -2.65 6.54
CA ILE A 1 5.59 -3.55 7.71
C ILE A 1 4.13 -3.96 7.99
N TYR A 2 3.16 -3.04 8.02
CA TYR A 2 1.78 -3.34 8.44
C TYR A 2 1.09 -4.45 7.61
N GLN A 3 1.09 -4.34 6.29
CA GLN A 3 0.46 -5.36 5.43
C GLN A 3 1.15 -6.74 5.54
N LEU A 4 2.48 -6.75 5.71
CA LEU A 4 3.24 -7.97 5.94
C LEU A 4 2.83 -8.69 7.23
N LEU A 5 2.62 -7.93 8.31
CA LEU A 5 2.13 -8.46 9.60
C LEU A 5 0.72 -9.03 9.49
N LEU A 6 -0.14 -8.44 8.65
CA LEU A 6 -1.47 -8.97 8.39
C LEU A 6 -1.42 -10.33 7.68
N LEU A 7 -0.52 -10.51 6.71
CA LEU A 7 -0.33 -11.79 6.03
C LEU A 7 0.23 -12.85 6.98
N TYR A 8 1.23 -12.49 7.79
CA TYR A 8 1.77 -13.39 8.82
C TYR A 8 0.68 -13.85 9.81
N LYS A 9 -0.16 -12.93 10.30
CA LYS A 9 -1.29 -13.28 11.19
C LYS A 9 -2.29 -14.24 10.54
N LYS A 10 -2.40 -14.24 9.22
CA LYS A 10 -3.25 -15.17 8.46
C LYS A 10 -2.57 -16.53 8.20
N GLY A 11 -1.39 -16.76 8.76
CA GLY A 11 -0.61 -18.00 8.56
C GLY A 11 0.11 -18.06 7.22
N LYS A 12 0.22 -16.93 6.50
CA LYS A 12 0.97 -16.85 5.25
C LYS A 12 2.46 -16.78 5.53
N ASP A 13 3.25 -17.55 4.79
CA ASP A 13 4.70 -17.38 4.78
C ASP A 13 5.07 -16.07 4.08
N ILE A 14 5.70 -15.18 4.84
CA ILE A 14 6.12 -13.84 4.39
C ILE A 14 7.33 -13.89 3.45
N PHE A 15 8.05 -15.02 3.40
CA PHE A 15 9.15 -15.24 2.46
C PHE A 15 8.67 -15.83 1.13
N ASN A 16 7.41 -16.28 1.05
CA ASN A 16 6.82 -16.87 -0.14
C ASN A 16 5.55 -16.09 -0.56
N LEU A 17 5.74 -14.82 -0.89
CA LEU A 17 4.69 -13.93 -1.38
C LEU A 17 4.69 -13.91 -2.91
N SER A 18 3.50 -13.85 -3.51
CA SER A 18 3.38 -13.60 -4.94
C SER A 18 3.80 -12.17 -5.29
N GLU A 19 4.09 -11.93 -6.57
CA GLU A 19 4.38 -10.58 -7.06
C GLU A 19 3.23 -9.61 -6.77
N GLU A 20 1.99 -10.06 -6.92
CA GLU A 20 0.80 -9.25 -6.67
C GLU A 20 0.67 -8.88 -5.18
N GLU A 21 0.91 -9.83 -4.28
CA GLU A 21 0.89 -9.57 -2.84
C GLU A 21 1.99 -8.58 -2.44
N MET A 22 3.19 -8.71 -3.01
CA MET A 22 4.28 -7.75 -2.80
C MET A 22 3.91 -6.36 -3.34
N ARG A 23 3.29 -6.31 -4.52
CA ARG A 23 2.82 -5.07 -5.16
C ARG A 23 1.79 -4.36 -4.29
N GLU A 24 0.83 -5.07 -3.72
CA GLU A 24 -0.17 -4.51 -2.80
C GLU A 24 0.48 -3.95 -1.52
N ILE A 25 1.43 -4.68 -0.94
CA ILE A 25 2.18 -4.24 0.26
C ILE A 25 2.92 -2.93 -0.03
N LEU A 26 3.64 -2.88 -1.16
CA LEU A 26 4.40 -1.70 -1.58
C LEU A 26 3.48 -0.53 -1.90
N ARG A 27 2.36 -0.77 -2.60
CA ARG A 27 1.38 0.26 -2.94
C ARG A 27 0.78 0.90 -1.69
N PHE A 28 0.43 0.09 -0.68
CA PHE A 28 -0.04 0.59 0.60
C PHE A 28 1.02 1.41 1.35
N ALA A 29 2.28 0.93 1.36
CA ALA A 29 3.39 1.64 1.99
C ALA A 29 3.65 3.01 1.33
N ASN A 30 3.65 3.05 0.01
CA ASN A 30 3.87 4.27 -0.77
C ASN A 30 2.73 5.29 -0.54
N ALA A 31 1.47 4.84 -0.53
CA ALA A 31 0.34 5.70 -0.21
C ALA A 31 0.42 6.28 1.20
N SER A 32 0.82 5.47 2.19
CA SER A 32 1.06 5.94 3.55
C SER A 32 2.17 7.01 3.59
N GLY A 33 3.28 6.78 2.89
CA GLY A 33 4.39 7.74 2.81
C GLY A 33 3.99 9.05 2.13
N ALA A 34 3.28 8.96 1.00
CA ALA A 34 2.77 10.11 0.26
C ALA A 34 1.85 10.98 1.12
N LEU A 35 0.86 10.37 1.78
CA LEU A 35 -0.05 11.09 2.68
C LEU A 35 0.69 11.72 3.87
N THR A 36 1.67 11.00 4.43
CA THR A 36 2.50 11.52 5.54
C THR A 36 3.28 12.77 5.13
N ALA A 37 3.83 12.78 3.92
CA ALA A 37 4.60 13.92 3.42
C ALA A 37 3.76 15.19 3.18
N THR A 38 2.43 15.07 3.06
CA THR A 38 1.55 16.22 2.77
C THR A 38 1.27 17.13 3.96
N LYS A 39 1.61 16.72 5.20
CA LYS A 39 1.27 17.47 6.42
C LYS A 39 2.51 17.72 7.29
N LYS A 40 2.58 18.90 7.89
CA LYS A 40 3.65 19.25 8.83
C LYS A 40 3.38 18.67 10.22
N GLY A 41 4.43 18.12 10.83
CA GLY A 41 4.42 17.54 12.19
C GLY A 41 4.16 16.04 12.21
N VAL A 42 4.92 15.29 13.02
CA VAL A 42 4.93 13.80 13.04
C VAL A 42 3.58 13.19 13.42
N ILE A 43 2.90 13.73 14.43
CA ILE A 43 1.63 13.18 14.92
C ILE A 43 0.47 13.45 13.93
N PRO A 44 0.23 14.68 13.44
CA PRO A 44 -0.85 14.94 12.47
C PRO A 44 -0.57 14.40 11.06
N SER A 45 0.68 14.06 10.74
CA SER A 45 1.05 13.50 9.44
C SER A 45 0.75 12.01 9.32
N LEU A 46 0.63 11.27 10.43
CA LEU A 46 0.31 9.84 10.36
C LEU A 46 -1.10 9.62 9.79
N PRO A 47 -1.24 9.02 8.60
CA PRO A 47 -2.53 8.74 8.01
C PRO A 47 -3.20 7.57 8.72
N THR A 48 -4.51 7.65 8.90
CA THR A 48 -5.32 6.50 9.30
C THR A 48 -5.46 5.51 8.14
N ARG A 49 -5.73 4.25 8.46
CA ARG A 49 -5.99 3.20 7.46
C ARG A 49 -7.07 3.62 6.45
N LYS A 50 -8.18 4.22 6.93
CA LYS A 50 -9.28 4.69 6.08
C LYS A 50 -8.82 5.75 5.07
N GLN A 51 -7.94 6.66 5.47
CA GLN A 51 -7.39 7.68 4.57
C GLN A 51 -6.50 7.07 3.49
N ILE A 52 -5.69 6.06 3.84
CA ILE A 52 -4.88 5.32 2.86
C ILE A 52 -5.79 4.58 1.87
N GLU A 53 -6.81 3.88 2.35
CA GLU A 53 -7.77 3.17 1.50
C GLU A 53 -8.54 4.12 0.56
N GLN A 54 -8.96 5.29 1.05
CA GLN A 54 -9.58 6.33 0.22
C GLN A 54 -8.62 6.87 -0.84
N PHE A 55 -7.36 7.11 -0.47
CA PHE A 55 -6.33 7.57 -1.41
C PHE A 55 -6.10 6.54 -2.53
N LEU A 56 -6.03 5.25 -2.17
CA LEU A 56 -5.85 4.15 -3.12
C LEU A 56 -7.08 3.88 -4.00
N HIS A 57 -8.29 4.18 -3.53
CA HIS A 57 -9.52 4.07 -4.32
C HIS A 57 -9.62 5.16 -5.38
N ASN A 58 -9.17 6.38 -5.05
CA ASN A 58 -9.20 7.52 -5.96
C ASN A 58 -8.07 7.46 -7.00
N SER A 59 -7.01 6.71 -6.71
CA SER A 59 -5.92 6.43 -7.64
C SER A 59 -6.12 5.04 -8.26
N THR A 60 -7.17 4.88 -9.07
CA THR A 60 -7.25 3.76 -10.02
C THR A 60 -6.15 3.92 -11.06
N ASP A 61 -4.93 3.54 -10.69
CA ASP A 61 -3.91 3.16 -11.66
C ASP A 61 -4.43 1.89 -12.33
N LYS A 62 -4.95 2.07 -13.54
CA LYS A 62 -5.11 0.99 -14.50
C LYS A 62 -3.76 0.28 -14.57
N PRO A 63 -3.67 -1.05 -14.36
CA PRO A 63 -2.42 -1.74 -14.63
C PRO A 63 -2.07 -1.45 -16.08
N ALA A 64 -0.84 -0.99 -16.32
CA ALA A 64 -0.26 -0.89 -17.65
C ALA A 64 -0.13 -2.31 -18.23
N GLY A 65 -1.27 -2.86 -18.66
CA GLY A 65 -1.35 -4.07 -19.46
C GLY A 65 -1.01 -3.70 -20.90
N ASN A 66 0.11 -4.26 -21.35
CA ASN A 66 0.46 -4.56 -22.73
C ASN A 66 0.03 -3.55 -23.82
N GLU A 67 0.95 -2.66 -24.16
CA GLU A 67 1.08 -2.16 -25.53
C GLU A 67 2.14 -3.00 -26.25
N ILE A 68 1.70 -4.16 -26.74
CA ILE A 68 2.25 -4.78 -27.95
C ILE A 68 1.08 -4.95 -28.92
N ASN A 69 0.88 -3.92 -29.75
CA ASN A 69 0.46 -3.94 -31.15
C ASN A 69 0.47 -2.51 -31.69
#